data_AF-A0A9E3XC62-F1
#
_entry.id   AF-A0A9E3XC62-F1
#
_cell.length_a   1.000
_cell.length_b   1.000
_cell.length_c   1.000
_cell.angle_alpha   90.00
_cell.angle_beta   90.00
_cell.angle_gamma   90.00
#
_symmetry.space_group_name_H-M   'P 1'
#
loop_
_entity.id
_entity.type
_entity.pdbx_description
1 polymer ?
#
loop_
_entity_poly.entity_id
_entity_poly.type
_entity_poly.pdbx_seq_one_letter_code
_entity_poly.pdbx_strand_id
1 'polypeptide(L)' 'IAAPEGVAHLAEQHPDMKIYTAALDRQLNEKGYILPGLGDAGDRYFGV' A
#
# COMPACT_ATOMS: atom_id res chain seq x y z
N ILE A 1 0.59 -1.47 5.70
CA ILE A 1 1.50 -1.93 4.64
C ILE A 1 1.38 -0.99 3.46
N ALA A 2 2.44 -0.84 2.66
CA ALA A 2 2.43 0.02 1.47
C ALA A 2 3.18 -0.65 0.32
N ALA A 3 2.99 -0.16 -0.91
CA ALA A 3 3.75 -0.56 -2.09
C ALA A 3 4.59 0.62 -2.63
N PRO A 4 5.77 0.37 -3.22
CA PRO A 4 6.68 1.42 -3.70
C PRO A 4 6.01 2.37 -4.71
N GLU A 5 5.16 1.86 -5.58
CA GLU A 5 4.43 2.62 -6.60
C GLU A 5 3.53 3.68 -5.96
N GLY A 6 2.80 3.29 -4.90
CA GLY A 6 1.93 4.22 -4.17
C GLY A 6 2.71 5.26 -3.37
N VAL A 7 3.84 4.86 -2.76
CA VAL A 7 4.72 5.79 -2.03
C VAL A 7 5.35 6.80 -2.98
N ALA A 8 5.86 6.36 -4.13
CA ALA A 8 6.44 7.24 -5.13
C ALA A 8 5.41 8.23 -5.68
N HIS A 9 4.21 7.75 -6.02
CA HIS A 9 3.13 8.60 -6.50
C HIS A 9 2.76 9.70 -5.48
N LEU A 10 2.64 9.34 -4.19
CA LEU A 10 2.36 10.32 -3.14
C LEU A 10 3.53 11.30 -2.93
N ALA A 11 4.77 10.83 -3.01
CA ALA A 11 5.94 11.69 -2.87
C ALA A 11 6.07 12.71 -4.02
N GLU A 12 5.65 12.34 -5.24
CA GLU A 12 5.62 13.25 -6.39
C GLU A 12 4.53 14.33 -6.25
N GLN A 13 3.34 13.96 -5.78
CA GLN A 13 2.22 14.89 -5.66
C GLN A 13 2.25 15.74 -4.38
N HIS A 14 2.84 15.21 -3.31
CA HIS A 14 2.88 15.82 -1.97
C HIS A 14 4.28 15.67 -1.34
N PRO A 15 5.30 16.39 -1.86
CA PRO A 15 6.69 16.23 -1.44
C PRO A 15 6.96 16.63 0.02
N ASP A 16 6.07 17.39 0.64
CA ASP A 16 6.12 17.81 2.05
C ASP A 16 5.53 16.80 3.03
N MET A 17 4.85 15.76 2.52
CA MET A 17 4.18 14.75 3.35
C MET A 17 5.17 13.69 3.86
N LYS A 18 5.07 13.37 5.16
CA LYS A 18 5.76 12.21 5.75
C LYS A 18 4.86 10.98 5.76
N ILE A 19 5.32 9.90 5.14
CA ILE A 19 4.60 8.63 5.09
C ILE A 19 5.17 7.68 6.14
N TYR A 20 4.29 7.17 7.01
CA TYR A 20 4.63 6.15 7.99
C TYR A 20 3.87 4.87 7.64
N THR A 21 4.59 3.75 7.51
CA THR A 21 4.00 2.42 7.27
C THR A 21 4.77 1.37 8.07
N ALA A 22 4.07 0.34 8.54
CA ALA A 22 4.69 -0.77 9.27
C ALA A 22 5.58 -1.66 8.38
N ALA A 23 5.26 -1.76 7.08
CA ALA A 23 6.03 -2.51 6.11
C ALA A 23 5.86 -1.90 4.71
N LEU A 24 6.94 -1.98 3.92
CA LEU A 24 6.95 -1.68 2.50
C LEU A 24 7.15 -3.00 1.76
N ASP A 25 6.12 -3.42 1.04
CA ASP A 25 6.09 -4.67 0.29
C ASP A 25 6.64 -4.46 -1.13
N ARG A 26 6.71 -5.51 -1.96
CA ARG A 26 7.49 -5.49 -3.19
C ARG A 26 6.87 -4.63 -4.29
N GLN A 27 5.56 -4.77 -4.52
CA GLN A 27 4.88 -4.19 -5.68
C GLN A 27 3.37 -4.25 -5.56
N LEU A 28 2.68 -3.60 -6.48
CA LEU A 28 1.29 -3.89 -6.81
C LEU A 28 1.18 -4.99 -7.88
N ASN A 29 0.05 -5.69 -7.91
CA ASN A 29 -0.39 -6.49 -9.05
C ASN A 29 -1.37 -5.71 -9.94
N GLU A 30 -1.78 -6.30 -11.06
CA GLU A 30 -2.69 -5.68 -12.04
C GLU A 30 -4.07 -5.28 -11.47
N LYS A 31 -4.49 -5.91 -10.37
CA LYS A 31 -5.74 -5.60 -9.68
C LYS A 31 -5.57 -4.56 -8.57
N GLY A 32 -4.36 -4.04 -8.37
CA GLY A 32 -4.06 -3.07 -7.32
C GLY A 32 -3.83 -3.66 -5.93
N TYR A 33 -3.68 -4.99 -5.79
CA TYR A 33 -3.28 -5.59 -4.52
C TYR A 33 -1.77 -5.48 -4.30
N ILE A 34 -1.38 -5.18 -3.08
CA ILE A 34 0.02 -5.21 -2.61
C ILE A 34 0.50 -6.67 -2.56
N LEU A 35 1.73 -6.94 -3.02
CA LEU A 35 2.36 -8.26 -3.01
C LEU A 35 3.66 -8.27 -2.18
N PRO A 36 3.85 -9.24 -1.25
CA PRO A 36 2.93 -10.33 -0.93
C PRO A 36 1.62 -9.87 -0.26
N GLY A 37 1.65 -8.72 0.42
CA GLY A 37 0.48 -8.06 0.99
C GLY A 37 -0.28 -8.90 2.01
N LEU A 38 -1.53 -8.49 2.23
CA LEU A 38 -2.44 -9.17 3.16
C LEU A 38 -3.79 -9.55 2.54
N GLY A 39 -3.99 -9.26 1.25
CA GLY A 39 -5.29 -9.38 0.57
C GLY A 39 -6.18 -8.18 0.87
N ASP A 40 -7.50 -8.40 0.93
CA ASP A 40 -8.43 -7.36 1.36
C ASP A 40 -8.35 -7.17 2.88
N ALA A 41 -7.97 -5.97 3.31
CA ALA A 41 -7.82 -5.66 4.73
C ALA A 41 -9.16 -5.55 5.45
N GLY A 42 -10.19 -5.04 4.78
CA GLY A 42 -11.52 -4.84 5.33
C GLY A 42 -12.21 -6.17 5.56
N ASP A 43 -12.27 -7.03 4.54
CA ASP A 43 -12.90 -8.35 4.65
C ASP A 43 -12.25 -9.20 5.74
N ARG A 44 -10.91 -9.14 5.84
CA ARG A 44 -10.17 -9.89 6.87
C ARG A 44 -10.39 -9.37 8.29
N TYR A 45 -10.60 -8.07 8.46
CA TYR A 45 -10.78 -7.47 9.77
C TYR A 45 -12.23 -7.54 10.25
N PHE A 46 -13.19 -7.37 9.34
CA PHE A 46 -14.62 -7.28 9.67
C PHE A 46 -15.41 -8.56 9.34
N GLY A 47 -14.85 -9.49 8.57
CA GLY A 47 -15.44 -10.82 8.32
C GLY A 47 -16.64 -10.81 7.39
N VAL A 48 -16.66 -9.93 6.39
CA VAL A 48 -17.69 -9.87 5.33
C VAL A 48 -17.40 -10.87 4.21
#